data_AF-A0A7C5VEC3-F1
#
_entry.id   AF-A0A7C5VEC3-F1
#
_cell.length_a   1.000
_cell.length_b   1.000
_cell.length_c   1.000
_cell.angle_alpha   90.00
_cell.angle_beta   90.00
_cell.angle_gamma   90.00
#
_symmetry.space_group_name_H-M   'P 1'
#
loop_
_entity.id
_entity.type
_entity.pdbx_description
1 polymer ?
#
loop_
_entity_poly.entity_id
_entity_poly.type
_entity_poly.pdbx_seq_one_letter_code
_entity_poly.pdbx_strand_id
1 'polypeptide(L)'
;SQKTFFVTPEIGRALGKSMAGMQRAIKNLEERRTAAAAAQQNRAMGGLNETIMQIQAAKQSLQGASSAVGFEEYLKRLEQMAGQQQGINQQTIPLVGKGQLTMQQQAAMARLAAEQEALRKSLEELQKEFGNRSEITGRLDGIAREMEQVVRDLQRKRVNPRTLERQKRILSRLLDAQRSMHQRDYSKKRESRPGKVYFVRSPREIDQKVLQQRDRFLDDLIRARKAGFYEDYLELIRSYFDALGQKERKQ
;
A
#
# COMPACT_ATOMS: atom_id res chain seq x y z
N SER A 1 -17.85 0.53 -6.29
CA SER A 1 -18.08 1.47 -5.18
C SER A 1 -16.79 2.24 -4.93
N GLN A 2 -16.67 3.44 -5.52
CA GLN A 2 -15.50 4.31 -5.36
C GLN A 2 -15.62 5.06 -4.04
N LYS A 3 -15.25 4.43 -2.92
CA LYS A 3 -15.17 5.12 -1.65
C LYS A 3 -13.87 5.92 -1.60
N THR A 4 -13.99 7.15 -2.07
CA THR A 4 -13.23 8.37 -1.80
C THR A 4 -12.03 8.20 -0.86
N PHE A 5 -10.86 7.93 -1.43
CA PHE A 5 -9.55 8.04 -0.76
C PHE A 5 -9.15 9.51 -0.47
N PHE A 6 -10.05 10.44 -0.78
CA PHE A 6 -9.83 11.89 -0.79
C PHE A 6 -10.36 12.62 0.45
N VAL A 7 -10.98 11.91 1.39
CA VAL A 7 -11.45 12.49 2.66
C VAL A 7 -10.48 12.06 3.76
N THR A 8 -9.53 12.94 4.08
CA THR A 8 -8.77 12.78 5.33
C THR A 8 -9.71 13.03 6.52
N PRO A 9 -9.45 12.44 7.70
CA PRO A 9 -10.22 12.73 8.91
C PRO A 9 -10.31 14.23 9.23
N GLU A 10 -9.31 15.02 8.81
CA GLU A 10 -9.26 16.48 8.96
C GLU A 10 -10.27 17.17 8.04
N ILE A 11 -10.31 16.79 6.75
CA ILE A 11 -11.27 17.29 5.76
C ILE A 11 -12.71 16.91 6.16
N GLY A 12 -12.91 15.66 6.60
CA GLY A 12 -14.21 15.20 7.08
C GLY A 12 -14.71 15.99 8.30
N ARG A 13 -13.82 16.31 9.24
CA ARG A 13 -14.15 17.16 10.41
C ARG A 13 -14.45 18.61 10.01
N ALA A 14 -13.70 19.18 9.06
CA ALA A 14 -13.91 20.54 8.58
C ALA A 14 -15.24 20.70 7.80
N LEU A 15 -15.56 19.73 6.94
CA LEU A 15 -16.86 19.64 6.25
C LEU A 15 -18.02 19.49 7.25
N GLY A 16 -17.88 18.59 8.23
CA GLY A 16 -18.91 18.40 9.26
C GLY A 16 -19.19 19.67 10.07
N LYS A 17 -18.13 20.41 10.45
CA LYS A 17 -18.27 21.71 11.16
C LYS A 17 -18.95 22.77 10.29
N SER A 18 -18.61 22.83 9.00
CA SER A 18 -19.19 23.80 8.07
C SER A 18 -20.66 23.49 7.77
N MET A 19 -21.02 22.22 7.59
CA MET A 19 -22.41 21.76 7.44
C MET A 19 -23.25 22.09 8.68
N ALA A 20 -22.72 21.83 9.88
CA ALA A 20 -23.40 22.17 11.13
C ALA A 20 -23.60 23.70 11.28
N GLY A 21 -22.62 24.50 10.84
CA GLY A 21 -22.73 25.96 10.79
C GLY A 21 -23.82 26.45 9.84
N MET A 22 -23.91 25.86 8.64
CA MET A 22 -24.96 26.19 7.67
C MET A 22 -26.36 25.78 8.14
N GLN A 23 -26.52 24.61 8.77
CA GLN A 23 -27.81 24.21 9.34
C GLN A 23 -28.29 25.17 10.44
N ARG A 24 -27.37 25.67 11.28
CA ARG A 24 -27.69 26.71 12.28
C ARG A 24 -28.03 28.05 11.63
N ALA A 25 -27.37 28.40 10.52
CA ALA A 25 -27.69 29.61 9.76
C ALA A 25 -29.11 29.53 9.18
N ILE A 26 -29.51 28.39 8.60
CA ILE A 26 -30.86 28.14 8.08
C ILE A 26 -31.89 28.25 9.20
N LYS A 27 -31.67 27.60 10.35
CA LYS A 27 -32.55 27.72 11.52
C LYS A 27 -32.70 29.16 12.01
N ASN A 28 -31.60 29.93 12.03
CA ASN A 28 -31.66 31.35 12.40
C ASN A 28 -32.44 32.19 11.37
N LEU A 29 -32.39 31.84 10.08
CA LEU A 29 -33.21 32.51 9.04
C LEU A 29 -34.70 32.20 9.20
N GLU A 30 -35.05 30.94 9.50
CA GLU A 30 -36.42 30.52 9.81
C GLU A 30 -36.99 31.28 11.02
N GLU A 31 -36.14 31.51 12.04
CA GLU A 31 -36.47 32.30 13.23
C GLU A 31 -36.36 33.83 13.01
N ARG A 32 -36.13 34.30 11.77
CA ARG A 32 -35.93 35.72 11.38
C ARG A 32 -34.77 36.42 12.11
N ARG A 33 -33.81 35.67 12.65
CA ARG A 33 -32.58 36.16 13.28
C ARG A 33 -31.47 36.38 12.25
N THR A 34 -31.67 37.36 11.38
CA THR A 34 -30.82 37.61 10.19
C THR A 34 -29.35 37.90 10.53
N ALA A 35 -29.06 38.65 11.58
CA ALA A 35 -27.69 38.94 12.02
C ALA A 35 -26.96 37.68 12.51
N ALA A 36 -27.64 36.83 13.28
CA ALA A 36 -27.08 35.57 13.77
C ALA A 36 -26.91 34.54 12.65
N ALA A 37 -27.83 34.54 11.67
CA ALA A 37 -27.70 33.72 10.46
C ALA A 37 -26.48 34.12 9.63
N ALA A 38 -26.31 35.42 9.36
CA ALA A 38 -25.18 35.94 8.60
C ALA A 38 -23.83 35.59 9.25
N ALA A 39 -23.74 35.70 10.57
CA ALA A 39 -22.52 35.32 11.31
C ALA A 39 -22.19 33.82 11.21
N GLN A 40 -23.19 32.94 11.30
CA GLN A 40 -22.97 31.49 11.17
C GLN A 40 -22.65 31.09 9.73
N GLN A 41 -23.29 31.73 8.75
CA GLN A 41 -23.01 31.54 7.33
C GLN A 41 -21.57 31.94 6.99
N ASN A 42 -21.09 33.10 7.44
CA ASN A 42 -19.72 33.56 7.19
C ASN A 42 -18.67 32.60 7.75
N ARG A 43 -18.89 32.05 8.95
CA ARG A 43 -17.99 31.04 9.54
C ARG A 43 -18.01 29.72 8.77
N ALA A 44 -19.19 29.27 8.34
CA ALA A 44 -19.33 28.06 7.55
C ALA A 44 -18.68 28.21 6.16
N MET A 45 -18.85 29.36 5.52
CA MET A 45 -18.20 29.71 4.25
C MET A 45 -16.68 29.78 4.39
N GLY A 46 -16.17 30.32 5.50
CA GLY A 46 -14.72 30.30 5.81
C GLY A 46 -14.17 28.88 5.91
N GLY A 47 -14.84 27.99 6.64
CA GLY A 47 -14.44 26.58 6.75
C GLY A 47 -14.55 25.81 5.43
N LEU A 48 -15.55 26.11 4.59
CA LEU A 48 -15.67 25.56 3.24
C LEU A 48 -14.53 26.03 2.33
N ASN A 49 -14.21 27.33 2.35
CA ASN A 49 -13.12 27.89 1.56
C ASN A 49 -11.76 27.28 1.96
N GLU A 50 -11.52 27.12 3.27
CA GLU A 50 -10.32 26.44 3.78
C GLU A 50 -10.27 24.97 3.33
N THR A 51 -11.41 24.27 3.38
CA THR A 51 -11.50 22.89 2.89
C THR A 51 -11.26 22.81 1.38
N ILE A 52 -11.79 23.75 0.59
CA ILE A 52 -11.56 23.83 -0.85
C ILE A 52 -10.08 24.09 -1.15
N MET A 53 -9.42 24.99 -0.41
CA MET A 53 -7.98 25.21 -0.54
C MET A 53 -7.16 23.96 -0.21
N GLN A 54 -7.52 23.22 0.85
CA GLN A 54 -6.87 21.96 1.19
C GLN A 54 -7.10 20.88 0.12
N ILE A 55 -8.32 20.79 -0.44
CA ILE A 55 -8.65 19.90 -1.56
C ILE A 55 -7.87 20.30 -2.82
N GLN A 56 -7.74 21.61 -3.10
CA GLN A 56 -6.97 22.11 -4.25
C GLN A 56 -5.47 21.86 -4.08
N ALA A 57 -4.91 22.05 -2.88
CA ALA A 57 -3.52 21.73 -2.58
C ALA A 57 -3.26 20.22 -2.71
N ALA A 58 -4.18 19.39 -2.19
CA ALA A 58 -4.14 17.94 -2.38
C ALA A 58 -4.26 17.57 -3.87
N LYS A 59 -5.12 18.26 -4.64
CA LYS A 59 -5.29 18.08 -6.09
C LYS A 59 -4.05 18.52 -6.88
N GLN A 60 -3.37 19.60 -6.50
CA GLN A 60 -2.13 20.06 -7.13
C GLN A 60 -0.97 19.10 -6.83
N SER A 61 -0.87 18.63 -5.58
CA SER A 61 0.04 17.55 -5.21
C SER A 61 -0.26 16.25 -5.97
N LEU A 62 -1.51 16.06 -6.42
CA LEU A 62 -1.94 14.92 -7.25
C LEU A 62 -1.83 15.18 -8.77
N GLN A 63 -1.87 16.43 -9.25
CA GLN A 63 -1.63 16.75 -10.66
C GLN A 63 -0.16 16.58 -11.06
N GLY A 64 0.77 16.63 -10.09
CA GLY A 64 2.13 16.11 -10.23
C GLY A 64 2.25 14.58 -10.08
N ALA A 65 1.18 13.89 -9.69
CA ALA A 65 1.17 12.47 -9.32
C ALA A 65 -0.01 11.69 -9.94
N SER A 66 -0.31 11.96 -11.21
CA SER A 66 -1.20 11.10 -12.02
C SER A 66 -0.46 9.81 -12.40
N SER A 67 -0.36 8.89 -11.43
CA SER A 67 -0.12 7.43 -11.38
C SER A 67 0.48 6.59 -12.53
N ALA A 68 0.90 7.15 -13.67
CA ALA A 68 1.66 6.43 -14.70
C ALA A 68 3.01 7.12 -14.96
N VAL A 69 3.03 8.44 -15.15
CA VAL A 69 4.23 9.18 -15.55
C VAL A 69 5.25 9.30 -14.40
N GLY A 70 4.82 9.67 -13.20
CA GLY A 70 5.73 9.81 -12.05
C GLY A 70 6.30 8.48 -11.53
N PHE A 71 5.57 7.37 -11.73
CA PHE A 71 6.05 6.04 -11.35
C PHE A 71 7.02 5.48 -12.38
N GLU A 72 6.75 5.66 -13.67
CA GLU A 72 7.69 5.32 -14.73
C GLU A 72 8.99 6.13 -14.60
N GLU A 73 8.89 7.42 -14.28
CA GLU A 73 10.06 8.25 -14.00
C GLU A 73 10.84 7.77 -12.77
N TYR A 74 10.15 7.40 -11.69
CA TYR A 74 10.77 6.78 -10.52
C TYR A 74 11.54 5.50 -10.87
N LEU A 75 10.93 4.60 -11.66
CA LEU A 75 11.57 3.36 -12.11
C LEU A 75 12.79 3.63 -12.99
N LYS A 76 12.68 4.60 -13.91
CA LYS A 76 13.78 5.01 -14.77
C LYS A 76 14.94 5.59 -13.97
N ARG A 77 14.66 6.41 -12.95
CA ARG A 77 15.69 6.93 -12.04
C ARG A 77 16.35 5.81 -11.23
N LEU A 78 15.59 4.84 -10.73
CA LEU A 78 16.16 3.65 -10.07
C LEU A 78 17.04 2.81 -10.99
N GLU A 79 16.64 2.63 -12.25
CA GLU A 79 17.42 1.92 -13.26
C GLU A 79 18.74 2.66 -13.54
N GLN A 80 18.69 3.98 -13.70
CA GLN A 80 19.89 4.82 -13.86
C GLN A 80 20.82 4.70 -12.66
N MET A 81 20.29 4.72 -11.43
CA MET A 81 21.06 4.53 -10.20
C MET A 81 21.70 3.14 -10.12
N ALA A 82 20.98 2.09 -10.53
CA ALA A 82 21.54 0.74 -10.61
C ALA A 82 22.70 0.68 -11.62
N GLY A 83 22.55 1.33 -12.78
CA GLY A 83 23.61 1.46 -13.78
C GLY A 83 24.85 2.20 -13.24
N GLN A 84 24.65 3.31 -12.54
CA GLN A 84 25.73 4.06 -11.88
C GLN A 84 26.43 3.21 -10.82
N GLN A 85 25.68 2.52 -9.96
CA GLN A 85 26.24 1.61 -8.96
C GLN A 85 27.06 0.49 -9.62
N GLN A 86 26.58 -0.09 -10.72
CA GLN A 86 27.31 -1.10 -11.46
C GLN A 86 28.65 -0.56 -12.00
N GLY A 87 28.66 0.66 -12.54
CA GLY A 87 29.88 1.32 -12.99
C GLY A 87 30.89 1.53 -11.84
N ILE A 88 30.41 2.02 -10.69
CA ILE A 88 31.24 2.19 -9.49
C ILE A 88 31.82 0.83 -9.05
N ASN A 89 31.01 -0.23 -9.05
CA ASN A 89 31.46 -1.58 -8.68
C ASN A 89 32.59 -2.05 -9.60
N GLN A 90 32.43 -1.90 -10.92
CA GLN A 90 33.44 -2.31 -11.90
C GLN A 90 34.77 -1.59 -11.71
N GLN A 91 34.71 -0.27 -11.47
CA GLN A 91 35.90 0.54 -11.21
C GLN A 91 36.54 0.27 -9.84
N THR A 92 35.76 -0.21 -8.86
CA THR A 92 36.24 -0.54 -7.51
C THR A 92 36.98 -1.88 -7.46
N ILE A 93 36.57 -2.89 -8.26
CA ILE A 93 37.20 -4.23 -8.30
C ILE A 93 38.74 -4.20 -8.38
N PRO A 94 39.38 -3.47 -9.31
CA PRO A 94 40.85 -3.49 -9.43
C PRO A 94 41.58 -2.77 -8.28
N LEU A 95 40.86 -2.14 -7.35
CA LEU A 95 41.41 -1.41 -6.20
C LEU A 95 41.36 -2.22 -4.91
N VAL A 96 40.67 -3.37 -4.92
CA VAL A 96 40.44 -4.20 -3.74
C VAL A 96 41.72 -4.90 -3.29
N GLY A 97 42.00 -4.86 -2.00
CA GLY A 97 43.10 -5.63 -1.39
C GLY A 97 44.50 -5.14 -1.77
N LYS A 98 44.61 -3.97 -2.41
CA LYS A 98 45.91 -3.36 -2.70
C LYS A 98 46.47 -2.69 -1.45
N GLY A 99 47.67 -3.10 -1.04
CA GLY A 99 48.38 -2.55 0.11
C GLY A 99 48.92 -1.13 -0.16
N GLN A 100 49.78 -0.98 -1.17
CA GLN A 100 50.25 0.33 -1.62
C GLN A 100 49.55 0.73 -2.91
N LEU A 101 48.87 1.88 -2.87
CA LEU A 101 48.13 2.44 -3.98
C LEU A 101 48.96 3.53 -4.65
N THR A 102 49.05 3.48 -5.99
CA THR A 102 49.68 4.56 -6.77
C THR A 102 48.90 5.87 -6.63
N MET A 103 49.51 7.02 -6.91
CA MET A 103 48.81 8.32 -6.91
C MET A 103 47.58 8.31 -7.82
N GLN A 104 47.67 7.65 -8.98
CA GLN A 104 46.55 7.49 -9.90
C GLN A 104 45.41 6.65 -9.28
N GLN A 105 45.73 5.56 -8.58
CA GLN A 105 44.72 4.73 -7.90
C GLN A 105 44.07 5.46 -6.72
N GLN A 106 44.83 6.29 -6.00
CA GLN A 106 44.28 7.13 -4.93
C GLN A 106 43.33 8.19 -5.47
N ALA A 107 43.68 8.84 -6.59
CA ALA A 107 42.80 9.78 -7.27
C ALA A 107 41.52 9.09 -7.78
N ALA A 108 41.64 7.87 -8.33
CA ALA A 108 40.50 7.07 -8.73
C ALA A 108 39.57 6.75 -7.55
N MET A 109 40.10 6.38 -6.38
CA MET A 109 39.26 6.16 -5.19
C MET A 109 38.55 7.42 -4.70
N ALA A 110 39.21 8.57 -4.73
CA ALA A 110 38.58 9.83 -4.36
C ALA A 110 37.41 10.18 -5.29
N ARG A 111 37.58 9.93 -6.60
CA ARG A 111 36.51 10.07 -7.60
C ARG A 111 35.35 9.11 -7.32
N LEU A 112 35.65 7.82 -7.10
CA LEU A 112 34.63 6.82 -6.79
C LEU A 112 33.87 7.14 -5.50
N ALA A 113 34.56 7.68 -4.49
CA ALA A 113 33.90 8.12 -3.25
C ALA A 113 32.91 9.26 -3.53
N ALA A 114 33.29 10.23 -4.36
CA ALA A 114 32.41 11.33 -4.74
C ALA A 114 31.22 10.85 -5.57
N GLU A 115 31.43 9.93 -6.52
CA GLU A 115 30.37 9.32 -7.32
C GLU A 115 29.39 8.53 -6.44
N GLN A 116 29.89 7.71 -5.52
CA GLN A 116 29.07 6.94 -4.59
C GLN A 116 28.27 7.85 -3.63
N GLU A 117 28.86 8.96 -3.18
CA GLU A 117 28.18 9.95 -2.32
C GLU A 117 27.10 10.72 -3.07
N ALA A 118 27.36 11.09 -4.33
CA ALA A 118 26.35 11.70 -5.19
C ALA A 118 25.17 10.75 -5.40
N LEU A 119 25.46 9.48 -5.70
CA LEU A 119 24.45 8.43 -5.84
C LEU A 119 23.61 8.25 -4.56
N ARG A 120 24.26 8.29 -3.37
CA ARG A 120 23.57 8.24 -2.08
C ARG A 120 22.58 9.40 -1.92
N LYS A 121 23.00 10.62 -2.21
CA LYS A 121 22.15 11.82 -2.12
C LYS A 121 20.98 11.76 -3.09
N SER A 122 21.22 11.37 -4.34
CA SER A 122 20.16 11.18 -5.35
C SER A 122 19.13 10.15 -4.90
N LEU A 123 19.57 9.07 -4.24
CA LEU A 123 18.67 8.07 -3.67
C LEU A 123 17.84 8.64 -2.50
N GLU A 124 18.44 9.44 -1.62
CA GLU A 124 17.74 10.09 -0.51
C GLU A 124 16.72 11.13 -1.00
N GLU A 125 17.06 11.90 -2.03
CA GLU A 125 16.15 12.84 -2.70
C GLU A 125 14.99 12.08 -3.34
N LEU A 126 15.27 11.02 -4.08
CA LEU A 126 14.23 10.15 -4.64
C LEU A 126 13.33 9.57 -3.54
N GLN A 127 13.91 9.14 -2.41
CA GLN A 127 13.12 8.68 -1.27
C GLN A 127 12.26 9.79 -0.66
N LYS A 128 12.72 11.04 -0.62
CA LYS A 128 11.90 12.17 -0.11
C LYS A 128 10.75 12.50 -1.07
N GLU A 129 11.02 12.51 -2.37
CA GLU A 129 10.02 12.78 -3.42
C GLU A 129 8.90 11.72 -3.41
N PHE A 130 9.22 10.45 -3.15
CA PHE A 130 8.29 9.32 -3.27
C PHE A 130 7.94 8.64 -1.94
N GLY A 131 8.54 9.07 -0.82
CA GLY A 131 8.57 8.37 0.48
C GLY A 131 7.28 8.39 1.30
N ASN A 132 6.28 9.18 0.89
CA ASN A 132 4.95 9.11 1.50
C ASN A 132 4.18 7.83 1.17
N ARG A 133 4.72 6.97 0.29
CA ARG A 133 4.17 5.64 0.01
C ARG A 133 4.93 4.60 0.84
N SER A 134 4.29 4.09 1.89
CA SER A 134 4.80 3.00 2.74
C SER A 134 5.23 1.75 1.96
N GLU A 135 4.75 1.60 0.72
CA GLU A 135 5.04 0.49 -0.19
C GLU A 135 6.38 0.61 -0.91
N ILE A 136 6.92 1.85 -0.97
CA ILE A 136 8.16 2.24 -1.64
C ILE A 136 9.32 2.33 -0.64
N THR A 137 9.07 2.89 0.55
CA THR A 137 10.11 3.14 1.57
C THR A 137 10.76 1.86 2.09
N GLY A 138 9.96 0.83 2.39
CA GLY A 138 10.45 -0.42 3.00
C GLY A 138 11.51 -1.19 2.19
N ARG A 139 11.66 -0.90 0.89
CA ARG A 139 12.57 -1.63 0.00
C ARG A 139 13.92 -0.97 -0.20
N LEU A 140 13.98 0.35 -0.06
CA LEU A 140 15.22 1.11 -0.16
C LEU A 140 15.84 1.39 1.22
N ASP A 141 15.19 0.91 2.28
CA ASP A 141 15.64 1.03 3.64
C ASP A 141 17.05 0.47 3.82
N GLY A 142 17.91 1.31 4.39
CA GLY A 142 19.29 0.98 4.69
C GLY A 142 20.23 1.00 3.49
N ILE A 143 19.76 1.15 2.25
CA ILE A 143 20.67 1.28 1.09
C ILE A 143 21.54 2.53 1.23
N ALA A 144 20.96 3.68 1.58
CA ALA A 144 21.70 4.91 1.80
C ALA A 144 22.79 4.77 2.89
N ARG A 145 22.49 4.02 3.96
CA ARG A 145 23.47 3.69 5.01
C ARG A 145 24.58 2.77 4.51
N GLU A 146 24.27 1.81 3.65
CA GLU A 146 25.30 0.96 3.04
C GLU A 146 26.19 1.76 2.09
N MET A 147 25.61 2.66 1.27
CA MET A 147 26.36 3.57 0.40
C MET A 147 27.30 4.48 1.21
N GLU A 148 26.83 5.00 2.34
CA GLU A 148 27.65 5.81 3.25
C GLU A 148 28.87 5.04 3.79
N GLN A 149 28.72 3.74 4.10
CA GLN A 149 29.85 2.89 4.48
C GLN A 149 30.84 2.69 3.33
N VAL A 150 30.35 2.52 2.10
CA VAL A 150 31.21 2.41 0.90
C VAL A 150 32.00 3.72 0.68
N VAL A 151 31.34 4.87 0.81
CA VAL A 151 32.00 6.19 0.73
C VAL A 151 33.13 6.30 1.76
N ARG A 152 32.86 5.91 3.02
CA ARG A 152 33.87 5.89 4.08
C ARG A 152 35.05 4.99 3.76
N ASP A 153 34.80 3.78 3.25
CA ASP A 153 35.86 2.83 2.90
C ASP A 153 36.75 3.37 1.77
N LEU A 154 36.15 3.99 0.74
CA LEU A 154 36.85 4.62 -0.38
C LEU A 154 37.68 5.84 0.07
N GLN A 155 37.10 6.74 0.88
CA GLN A 155 37.80 7.91 1.43
C GLN A 155 38.97 7.52 2.33
N ARG A 156 38.81 6.46 3.12
CA ARG A 156 39.86 5.92 4.00
C ARG A 156 40.90 5.10 3.25
N LYS A 157 40.77 4.97 1.92
CA LYS A 157 41.68 4.19 1.07
C LYS A 157 41.75 2.71 1.48
N ARG A 158 40.65 2.18 2.03
CA ARG A 158 40.55 0.82 2.62
C ARG A 158 39.47 0.02 1.91
N VAL A 159 39.66 -0.24 0.63
CA VAL A 159 38.75 -1.09 -0.16
C VAL A 159 39.09 -2.55 0.06
N ASN A 160 38.17 -3.29 0.66
CA ASN A 160 38.32 -4.71 0.97
C ASN A 160 37.14 -5.52 0.39
N PRO A 161 37.16 -6.86 0.48
CA PRO A 161 36.08 -7.70 -0.04
C PRO A 161 34.70 -7.34 0.55
N ARG A 162 34.63 -6.89 1.81
CA ARG A 162 33.36 -6.44 2.43
C ARG A 162 32.83 -5.16 1.77
N THR A 163 33.70 -4.24 1.35
CA THR A 163 33.30 -3.05 0.58
C THR A 163 32.63 -3.46 -0.74
N LEU A 164 33.22 -4.43 -1.46
CA LEU A 164 32.63 -4.99 -2.68
C LEU A 164 31.30 -5.72 -2.42
N GLU A 165 31.18 -6.46 -1.32
CA GLU A 165 29.92 -7.12 -0.95
C GLU A 165 28.81 -6.12 -0.68
N ARG A 166 29.10 -5.01 0.01
CA ARG A 166 28.13 -3.91 0.20
C ARG A 166 27.71 -3.33 -1.15
N GLN A 167 28.68 -3.01 -2.00
CA GLN A 167 28.45 -2.52 -3.36
C GLN A 167 27.56 -3.46 -4.22
N LYS A 168 27.78 -4.78 -4.12
CA LYS A 168 26.94 -5.79 -4.78
C LYS A 168 25.52 -5.82 -4.20
N ARG A 169 25.40 -5.79 -2.86
CA ARG A 169 24.09 -5.79 -2.18
C ARG A 169 23.28 -4.55 -2.50
N ILE A 170 23.91 -3.37 -2.53
CA ILE A 170 23.28 -2.12 -2.96
C ILE A 170 22.71 -2.28 -4.36
N LEU A 171 23.52 -2.75 -5.31
CA LEU A 171 23.09 -3.00 -6.69
C LEU A 171 21.91 -3.98 -6.76
N SER A 172 22.01 -5.13 -6.09
CA SER A 172 20.94 -6.12 -6.06
C SER A 172 19.64 -5.53 -5.51
N ARG A 173 19.70 -4.75 -4.42
CA ARG A 173 18.51 -4.13 -3.84
C ARG A 173 17.88 -3.07 -4.76
N LEU A 174 18.69 -2.29 -5.47
CA LEU A 174 18.20 -1.33 -6.47
C LEU A 174 17.46 -2.04 -7.62
N LEU A 175 18.06 -3.10 -8.16
CA LEU A 175 17.46 -3.91 -9.22
C LEU A 175 16.19 -4.64 -8.74
N ASP A 176 16.24 -5.23 -7.55
CA ASP A 176 15.09 -5.90 -6.96
C ASP A 176 13.95 -4.90 -6.73
N ALA A 177 14.25 -3.70 -6.23
CA ALA A 177 13.27 -2.63 -6.06
C ALA A 177 12.57 -2.32 -7.38
N GLN A 178 13.32 -2.10 -8.46
CA GLN A 178 12.77 -1.86 -9.79
C GLN A 178 11.92 -3.05 -10.30
N ARG A 179 12.43 -4.29 -10.21
CA ARG A 179 11.72 -5.49 -10.67
C ARG A 179 10.40 -5.74 -9.93
N SER A 180 10.42 -5.60 -8.61
CA SER A 180 9.24 -5.84 -7.77
C SER A 180 8.11 -4.84 -8.00
N MET A 181 8.48 -3.64 -8.42
CA MET A 181 7.56 -2.55 -8.72
C MET A 181 6.91 -2.81 -10.08
N HIS A 182 7.69 -3.25 -11.08
CA HIS A 182 7.14 -3.73 -12.35
C HIS A 182 6.18 -4.92 -12.17
N GLN A 183 6.57 -5.96 -11.41
CA GLN A 183 5.72 -7.15 -11.22
C GLN A 183 4.37 -6.82 -10.56
N ARG A 184 4.34 -5.87 -9.63
CA ARG A 184 3.09 -5.42 -8.99
C ARG A 184 2.15 -4.72 -9.97
N ASP A 185 2.68 -3.91 -10.89
CA ASP A 185 1.87 -3.29 -11.94
C ASP A 185 1.26 -4.31 -12.89
N TYR A 186 2.02 -5.35 -13.27
CA TYR A 186 1.48 -6.46 -14.05
C TYR A 186 0.42 -7.25 -13.29
N SER A 187 0.63 -7.52 -12.00
CA SER A 187 -0.36 -8.23 -11.15
C SER A 187 -1.67 -7.44 -10.98
N LYS A 188 -1.61 -6.11 -10.87
CA LYS A 188 -2.80 -5.24 -10.81
C LYS A 188 -3.54 -5.15 -12.16
N LYS A 189 -2.84 -5.32 -13.29
CA LYS A 189 -3.43 -5.50 -14.62
C LYS A 189 -4.04 -6.93 -14.76
N ARG A 190 -5.01 -7.25 -13.91
CA ARG A 190 -6.07 -8.26 -14.02
C ARG A 190 -5.79 -9.50 -14.91
N GLU A 191 -5.47 -10.64 -14.30
CA GLU A 191 -5.78 -11.94 -14.92
C GLU A 191 -7.30 -12.15 -14.88
N SER A 192 -7.98 -11.89 -16.00
CA SER A 192 -9.39 -12.28 -16.12
C SER A 192 -9.43 -13.78 -16.37
N ARG A 193 -9.78 -14.58 -15.35
CA ARG A 193 -10.08 -16.00 -15.56
C ARG A 193 -11.46 -16.10 -16.21
N PRO A 194 -11.63 -16.78 -17.36
CA PRO A 194 -12.96 -17.07 -17.88
C PRO A 194 -13.76 -17.82 -16.81
N GLY A 195 -15.05 -17.49 -16.68
CA GLY A 195 -15.93 -18.18 -15.73
C GLY A 195 -15.87 -19.68 -15.96
N LYS A 196 -15.49 -20.45 -14.93
CA LYS A 196 -15.55 -21.91 -15.02
C LYS A 196 -17.02 -22.32 -15.06
N VAL A 197 -17.39 -23.10 -16.08
CA VAL A 197 -18.70 -23.74 -16.11
C VAL A 197 -18.67 -24.86 -15.07
N TYR A 198 -19.30 -24.60 -13.91
CA TYR A 198 -19.53 -25.63 -12.92
C TYR A 198 -20.78 -26.40 -13.36
N PHE A 199 -20.60 -27.67 -13.74
CA PHE A 199 -21.73 -28.59 -13.80
C PHE A 199 -22.18 -28.86 -12.37
N VAL A 200 -23.22 -28.16 -11.93
CA VAL A 200 -23.89 -28.47 -10.66
C VAL A 200 -24.56 -29.82 -10.84
N ARG A 201 -23.91 -30.89 -10.35
CA ARG A 201 -24.60 -32.14 -10.10
C ARG A 201 -25.46 -31.93 -8.86
N SER A 202 -26.77 -31.84 -9.04
CA SER A 202 -27.69 -31.94 -7.92
C SER A 202 -27.35 -33.22 -7.13
N PRO A 203 -27.16 -33.14 -5.80
CA PRO A 203 -27.00 -34.32 -4.97
C PRO A 203 -28.11 -35.33 -5.29
N ARG A 204 -27.79 -36.63 -5.24
CA ARG A 204 -28.79 -37.69 -5.44
C ARG A 204 -29.96 -37.48 -4.46
N GLU A 205 -31.16 -37.87 -4.89
CA GLU A 205 -32.33 -37.87 -4.01
C GLU A 205 -32.00 -38.60 -2.71
N ILE A 206 -32.33 -37.94 -1.60
CA ILE A 206 -32.06 -38.44 -0.25
C ILE A 206 -33.02 -39.61 -0.01
N ASP A 207 -32.47 -40.76 0.40
CA ASP A 207 -33.23 -41.98 0.69
C ASP A 207 -34.36 -41.68 1.70
N GLN A 208 -35.59 -42.15 1.42
CA GLN A 208 -36.77 -41.90 2.26
C GLN A 208 -36.59 -42.38 3.71
N LYS A 209 -35.66 -43.30 3.95
CA LYS A 209 -35.29 -43.75 5.31
C LYS A 209 -34.55 -42.69 6.13
N VAL A 210 -33.95 -41.69 5.48
CA VAL A 210 -33.29 -40.55 6.15
C VAL A 210 -34.30 -39.46 6.50
N LEU A 211 -35.42 -39.38 5.77
CA LEU A 211 -36.51 -38.42 6.00
C LEU A 211 -37.36 -38.77 7.23
N GLN A 212 -37.46 -40.05 7.57
CA GLN A 212 -38.08 -40.49 8.82
C GLN A 212 -37.07 -40.45 9.96
N GLN A 213 -36.92 -39.32 10.66
CA GLN A 213 -36.63 -39.30 12.10
C GLN A 213 -36.48 -37.87 12.63
N ARG A 214 -37.59 -37.32 13.14
CA ARG A 214 -37.57 -36.20 14.08
C ARG A 214 -36.65 -36.47 15.29
N ASP A 215 -36.49 -37.74 15.65
CA ASP A 215 -35.66 -38.15 16.78
C ASP A 215 -34.16 -37.94 16.54
N ARG A 216 -33.68 -38.09 15.28
CA ARG A 216 -32.28 -37.83 14.94
C ARG A 216 -31.93 -36.34 14.94
N PHE A 217 -32.90 -35.48 14.61
CA PHE A 217 -32.71 -34.01 14.64
C PHE A 217 -32.40 -33.51 16.05
N LEU A 218 -33.11 -34.02 17.06
CA LEU A 218 -32.85 -33.69 18.46
C LEU A 218 -31.48 -34.19 18.92
N ASP A 219 -31.10 -35.42 18.53
CA ASP A 219 -29.79 -36.00 18.87
C ASP A 219 -28.62 -35.24 18.24
N ASP A 220 -28.76 -34.77 17.01
CA ASP A 220 -27.72 -34.03 16.30
C ASP A 220 -27.59 -32.58 16.81
N LEU A 221 -28.69 -31.92 17.19
CA LEU A 221 -28.67 -30.64 17.91
C LEU A 221 -28.00 -30.76 19.28
N ILE A 222 -28.30 -31.83 20.04
CA ILE A 222 -27.69 -32.09 21.35
C ILE A 222 -26.19 -32.35 21.19
N ARG A 223 -25.76 -33.08 20.16
CA ARG A 223 -24.34 -33.29 19.85
C ARG A 223 -23.63 -32.01 19.43
N ALA A 224 -24.23 -31.20 18.55
CA ALA A 224 -23.65 -29.93 18.12
C ALA A 224 -23.52 -28.94 19.30
N ARG A 225 -24.50 -28.88 20.20
CA ARG A 225 -24.40 -28.05 21.41
C ARG A 225 -23.32 -28.54 22.37
N LYS A 226 -23.19 -29.86 22.58
CA LYS A 226 -22.12 -30.45 23.41
C LYS A 226 -20.72 -30.27 22.82
N ALA A 227 -20.61 -30.21 21.49
CA ALA A 227 -19.35 -29.97 20.78
C ALA A 227 -18.96 -28.48 20.68
N GLY A 228 -19.74 -27.57 21.28
CA GLY A 228 -19.39 -26.15 21.39
C GLY A 228 -19.60 -25.33 20.11
N PHE A 229 -20.46 -25.77 19.20
CA PHE A 229 -20.80 -25.00 18.00
C PHE A 229 -21.51 -23.67 18.37
N TYR A 230 -21.17 -22.58 17.67
CA TYR A 230 -21.75 -21.26 17.86
C TYR A 230 -23.25 -21.23 17.50
N GLU A 231 -24.03 -20.41 18.21
CA GLU A 231 -25.51 -20.37 18.13
C GLU A 231 -26.05 -20.18 16.70
N ASP A 232 -25.35 -19.39 15.88
CA ASP A 232 -25.70 -19.12 14.48
C ASP A 232 -25.73 -20.39 13.61
N TYR A 233 -24.90 -21.38 13.92
CA TYR A 233 -24.90 -22.66 13.20
C TYR A 233 -26.10 -23.54 13.58
N LEU A 234 -26.57 -23.43 14.83
CA LEU A 234 -27.75 -24.15 15.29
C LEU A 234 -29.00 -23.62 14.59
N GLU A 235 -29.07 -22.30 14.37
CA GLU A 235 -30.15 -21.66 13.64
C GLU A 235 -30.16 -22.08 12.16
N LEU A 236 -28.98 -22.18 11.54
CA LEU A 236 -28.86 -22.67 10.16
C LEU A 236 -29.31 -24.12 10.03
N ILE A 237 -28.89 -25.01 10.94
CA ILE A 237 -29.30 -26.42 10.98
C ILE A 237 -30.82 -26.52 11.17
N ARG A 238 -31.39 -25.73 12.07
CA ARG A 238 -32.85 -25.67 12.29
C ARG A 238 -33.60 -25.25 11.02
N SER A 239 -33.16 -24.17 10.38
CA SER A 239 -33.80 -23.67 9.16
C SER A 239 -33.77 -24.68 8.00
N TYR A 240 -32.68 -25.44 7.88
CA TYR A 240 -32.54 -26.52 6.91
C TYR A 240 -33.54 -27.66 7.12
N PHE A 241 -33.68 -28.13 8.37
CA PHE A 241 -34.62 -29.21 8.69
C PHE A 241 -36.09 -28.76 8.63
N ASP A 242 -36.39 -27.52 9.01
CA ASP A 242 -37.73 -26.94 8.86
C ASP A 242 -38.13 -26.84 7.37
N ALA A 243 -37.19 -26.47 6.50
CA ALA A 243 -37.40 -26.44 5.06
C ALA A 243 -37.64 -27.84 4.47
N LEU A 244 -37.00 -28.87 5.04
CA LEU A 244 -37.23 -30.28 4.65
C LEU A 244 -38.63 -30.76 5.08
N GLY A 245 -39.07 -30.46 6.31
CA GLY A 245 -40.42 -30.85 6.80
C GLY A 245 -41.58 -30.14 6.08
N GLN A 246 -41.36 -28.92 5.57
CA GLN A 246 -42.37 -28.22 4.77
C GLN A 246 -42.56 -28.82 3.37
N LYS A 247 -41.54 -29.49 2.82
CA LYS A 247 -41.65 -30.22 1.54
C LYS A 247 -42.52 -31.48 1.65
N GLU A 248 -42.51 -32.15 2.80
CA GLU A 248 -43.39 -33.32 3.05
C GLU A 248 -44.87 -32.92 3.18
N ARG A 249 -45.19 -31.75 3.72
CA ARG A 249 -46.60 -31.31 3.92
C ARG A 249 -47.30 -30.81 2.65
N LYS A 250 -46.56 -30.64 1.55
CA LYS A 250 -47.08 -30.15 0.27
C LYS A 250 -47.16 -31.25 -0.81
N GLN A 251 -46.90 -32.50 -0.43
CA GLN A 251 -47.23 -33.70 -1.21
C GLN A 251 -48.41 -34.40 -0.54
#